data_AF-E9FXY9-F1
#
_entry.id   AF-E9FXY9-F1
#
_cell.length_a   1.000
_cell.length_b   1.000
_cell.length_c   1.000
_cell.angle_alpha   90.00
_cell.angle_beta   90.00
_cell.angle_gamma   90.00
#
_symmetry.space_group_name_H-M   'P 1'
#
loop_
_entity.id
_entity.type
_entity.pdbx_description
1 polymer ?
#
loop_
_entity_poly.entity_id
_entity_poly.type
_entity_poly.pdbx_seq_one_letter_code
_entity_poly.pdbx_strand_id
1 'polypeptide(L)'
;MQQQPTPKKPVKRQPSKASKSAAVSAAIKVIQISDVEPQVFQQILHFLYTGRIPLLEEDGMADRLFKAADKYGLDNLKEECARFVLADLNEHNVIDTLIWASKNSLANLFDCALHLVSGNYPQVSSQPDWQNLIDNHPQIYLRVSQLMANLPGNARGT
;
A
#
# COMPACT_ATOMS: atom_id res chain seq x y z
N MET A 1 -2.16 47.05 -82.38
CA MET A 1 -1.91 48.05 -81.32
C MET A 1 -3.06 48.04 -80.34
N GLN A 2 -2.81 47.67 -79.08
CA GLN A 2 -3.65 48.00 -77.93
C GLN A 2 -2.82 47.75 -76.66
N GLN A 3 -2.63 48.79 -75.85
CA GLN A 3 -1.93 48.79 -74.55
C GLN A 3 -2.94 48.68 -73.40
N GLN A 4 -2.45 48.23 -72.23
CA GLN A 4 -3.14 48.03 -70.95
C GLN A 4 -3.69 49.33 -70.30
N PRO A 5 -4.47 49.20 -69.20
CA PRO A 5 -3.90 49.55 -67.88
C PRO A 5 -4.34 48.63 -66.69
N THR A 6 -3.55 48.69 -65.61
CA THR A 6 -3.64 47.90 -64.34
C THR A 6 -4.77 48.31 -63.38
N PRO A 7 -5.08 47.47 -62.36
CA PRO A 7 -5.30 48.05 -61.02
C PRO A 7 -4.68 47.28 -59.84
N LYS A 8 -4.29 48.08 -58.84
CA LYS A 8 -3.55 47.80 -57.61
C LYS A 8 -4.44 47.17 -56.52
N LYS A 9 -3.89 46.25 -55.71
CA LYS A 9 -4.53 45.71 -54.48
C LYS A 9 -4.65 46.80 -53.40
N PRO A 10 -5.81 46.98 -52.73
CA PRO A 10 -5.94 47.95 -51.65
C PRO A 10 -5.59 47.37 -50.27
N VAL A 11 -4.97 48.24 -49.48
CA VAL A 11 -4.47 48.10 -48.11
C VAL A 11 -5.64 48.00 -47.10
N LYS A 12 -5.62 47.00 -46.21
CA LYS A 12 -6.50 46.98 -45.02
C LYS A 12 -5.81 47.67 -43.83
N ARG A 13 -6.31 48.85 -43.46
CA ARG A 13 -6.05 49.56 -42.20
C ARG A 13 -6.96 49.02 -41.08
N GLN A 14 -6.41 48.90 -39.87
CA GLN A 14 -7.12 48.55 -38.63
C GLN A 14 -8.12 49.66 -38.19
N PRO A 15 -9.00 49.34 -37.22
CA PRO A 15 -9.13 50.23 -36.09
C PRO A 15 -9.10 49.55 -34.70
N SER A 16 -8.54 50.34 -33.78
CA SER A 16 -8.48 50.39 -32.31
C SER A 16 -9.44 49.60 -31.38
N LYS A 17 -8.80 49.05 -30.32
CA LYS A 17 -9.17 48.96 -28.88
C LYS A 17 -10.58 48.48 -28.47
N ALA A 18 -10.64 47.32 -27.81
CA ALA A 18 -11.70 46.98 -26.84
C ALA A 18 -11.12 46.14 -25.67
N SER A 19 -11.49 46.57 -24.46
CA SER A 19 -11.38 46.01 -23.10
C SER A 19 -10.58 44.74 -22.81
N LYS A 20 -9.65 44.87 -21.85
CA LYS A 20 -9.17 43.77 -21.00
C LYS A 20 -10.36 43.14 -20.27
N SER A 21 -10.79 41.95 -20.69
CA SER A 21 -11.55 41.05 -19.82
C SER A 21 -10.52 40.19 -19.08
N ALA A 22 -10.40 40.43 -17.77
CA ALA A 22 -9.61 39.58 -16.89
C ALA A 22 -10.33 38.23 -16.75
N ALA A 23 -9.99 37.27 -17.61
CA ALA A 23 -10.34 35.88 -17.39
C ALA A 23 -9.54 35.40 -16.19
N VAL A 24 -10.19 35.23 -15.03
CA VAL A 24 -9.72 34.30 -14.00
C VAL A 24 -9.83 32.92 -14.62
N SER A 25 -8.78 32.47 -15.30
CA SER A 25 -8.64 31.07 -15.65
C SER A 25 -8.43 30.34 -14.33
N ALA A 26 -9.45 29.61 -13.87
CA ALA A 26 -9.27 28.65 -12.80
C ALA A 26 -8.18 27.68 -13.24
N ALA A 27 -6.95 27.90 -12.76
CA ALA A 27 -5.82 27.04 -13.08
C ALA A 27 -6.13 25.67 -12.49
N ILE A 28 -6.38 24.68 -13.37
CA ILE A 28 -6.55 23.29 -12.96
C ILE A 28 -5.24 22.84 -12.33
N LYS A 29 -5.24 22.61 -11.01
CA LYS A 29 -4.10 21.98 -10.31
C LYS A 29 -4.16 20.48 -10.56
N VAL A 30 -3.32 20.02 -11.48
CA VAL A 30 -3.11 18.59 -11.72
C VAL A 30 -2.01 18.09 -10.80
N ILE A 31 -2.30 17.05 -10.02
CA ILE A 31 -1.31 16.34 -9.20
C ILE A 31 -0.99 15.02 -9.92
N GLN A 32 0.28 14.80 -10.22
CA GLN A 32 0.76 13.55 -10.83
C GLN A 32 1.26 12.62 -9.72
N ILE A 33 0.77 11.38 -9.74
CA ILE A 33 1.11 10.33 -8.78
C ILE A 33 1.61 9.15 -9.61
N SER A 34 2.86 8.73 -9.39
CA SER A 34 3.54 7.72 -10.21
C SER A 34 4.19 6.62 -9.37
N ASP A 35 4.03 6.70 -8.07
CA ASP A 35 4.72 5.91 -7.06
C ASP A 35 3.87 4.81 -6.45
N VAL A 36 2.63 4.68 -6.91
CA VAL A 36 1.67 3.66 -6.52
C VAL A 36 0.98 3.13 -7.76
N GLU A 37 0.65 1.85 -7.73
CA GLU A 37 -0.17 1.24 -8.76
C GLU A 37 -1.58 1.87 -8.78
N PRO A 38 -2.19 2.10 -9.96
CA PRO A 38 -3.49 2.73 -10.06
C PRO A 38 -4.58 2.03 -9.23
N GLN A 39 -4.55 0.70 -9.17
CA GLN A 39 -5.53 -0.09 -8.40
C GLN A 39 -5.39 0.17 -6.89
N VAL A 40 -4.16 0.22 -6.38
CA VAL A 40 -3.88 0.51 -4.96
C VAL A 40 -4.31 1.93 -4.62
N PHE A 41 -3.99 2.90 -5.49
CA PHE A 41 -4.40 4.28 -5.27
C PHE A 41 -5.92 4.46 -5.31
N GLN A 42 -6.62 3.70 -6.17
CA GLN A 42 -8.08 3.67 -6.18
C GLN A 42 -8.65 3.16 -4.85
N GLN A 43 -8.02 2.16 -4.21
CA GLN A 43 -8.45 1.70 -2.88
C GLN A 43 -8.18 2.75 -1.80
N ILE A 44 -7.06 3.47 -1.87
CA ILE A 44 -6.79 4.60 -0.95
C ILE A 44 -7.90 5.65 -1.06
N LEU A 45 -8.27 6.05 -2.28
CA LEU A 45 -9.36 6.99 -2.49
C LEU A 45 -10.68 6.43 -1.96
N HIS A 46 -10.98 5.16 -2.26
CA HIS A 46 -12.20 4.51 -1.78
C HIS A 46 -12.28 4.56 -0.24
N PHE A 47 -11.18 4.25 0.43
CA PHE A 47 -11.07 4.33 1.88
C PHE A 47 -11.28 5.76 2.41
N LEU A 48 -10.63 6.77 1.80
CA LEU A 48 -10.78 8.16 2.23
C LEU A 48 -12.21 8.68 2.10
N TYR A 49 -12.96 8.22 1.09
CA TYR A 49 -14.33 8.67 0.86
C TYR A 49 -15.41 7.84 1.57
N THR A 50 -15.15 6.56 1.87
CA THR A 50 -16.18 5.63 2.38
C THR A 50 -15.82 4.93 3.68
N GLY A 51 -14.54 4.96 4.08
CA GLY A 51 -13.99 4.20 5.19
C GLY A 51 -13.86 2.70 4.94
N ARG A 52 -14.00 2.23 3.68
CA ARG A 52 -14.00 0.80 3.33
C ARG A 52 -12.92 0.44 2.31
N ILE A 53 -12.51 -0.83 2.29
CA ILE A 53 -11.48 -1.36 1.38
C ILE A 53 -11.99 -2.66 0.75
N PRO A 54 -12.76 -2.59 -0.36
CA PRO A 54 -13.42 -3.77 -0.92
C PRO A 54 -12.46 -4.80 -1.53
N LEU A 55 -11.26 -4.41 -1.97
CA LEU A 55 -10.29 -5.33 -2.61
C LEU A 55 -9.21 -5.83 -1.65
N LEU A 56 -9.40 -5.70 -0.34
CA LEU A 56 -8.37 -6.05 0.64
C LEU A 56 -8.08 -7.56 0.69
N GLU A 57 -9.05 -8.38 0.31
CA GLU A 57 -8.97 -9.84 0.21
C GLU A 57 -8.14 -10.32 -0.99
N GLU A 58 -7.79 -9.45 -1.95
CA GLU A 58 -6.94 -9.85 -3.07
C GLU A 58 -5.50 -10.12 -2.62
N ASP A 59 -4.91 -11.17 -3.17
CA ASP A 59 -3.55 -11.59 -2.83
C ASP A 59 -2.52 -10.45 -2.97
N GLY A 60 -1.83 -10.19 -1.86
CA GLY A 60 -0.83 -9.13 -1.75
C GLY A 60 -1.37 -7.70 -1.77
N MET A 61 -2.69 -7.48 -1.87
CA MET A 61 -3.27 -6.13 -1.81
C MET A 61 -3.03 -5.48 -0.45
N ALA A 62 -3.19 -6.24 0.64
CA ALA A 62 -2.92 -5.76 1.99
C ALA A 62 -1.48 -5.21 2.14
N ASP A 63 -0.47 -5.91 1.60
CA ASP A 63 0.92 -5.47 1.65
C ASP A 63 1.17 -4.22 0.77
N ARG A 64 0.64 -4.21 -0.46
CA ARG A 64 0.76 -3.05 -1.36
C ARG A 64 0.09 -1.81 -0.77
N LEU A 65 -1.11 -1.98 -0.21
CA LEU A 65 -1.90 -0.91 0.39
C LEU A 65 -1.27 -0.42 1.69
N PHE A 66 -0.75 -1.32 2.53
CA PHE A 66 -0.03 -0.94 3.74
C PHE A 66 1.19 -0.07 3.45
N LYS A 67 2.02 -0.46 2.47
CA LYS A 67 3.19 0.33 2.05
C LYS A 67 2.79 1.71 1.51
N ALA A 68 1.72 1.76 0.71
CA ALA A 68 1.23 3.03 0.21
C ALA A 68 0.66 3.91 1.34
N ALA A 69 -0.08 3.32 2.28
CA ALA A 69 -0.61 4.00 3.44
C ALA A 69 0.50 4.56 4.33
N ASP A 70 1.57 3.79 4.57
CA ASP A 70 2.76 4.26 5.28
C ASP A 70 3.43 5.43 4.58
N LYS A 71 3.54 5.37 3.26
CA LYS A 71 4.12 6.46 2.46
C LYS A 71 3.32 7.75 2.51
N TYR A 72 1.99 7.66 2.48
CA TYR A 72 1.11 8.83 2.53
C TYR A 72 0.74 9.25 3.96
N GLY A 73 1.26 8.58 4.99
CA GLY A 73 0.95 8.89 6.40
C GLY A 73 -0.50 8.63 6.78
N LEU A 74 -1.12 7.60 6.20
CA LEU A 74 -2.51 7.21 6.44
C LEU A 74 -2.58 6.12 7.52
N ASP A 75 -2.39 6.51 8.78
CA ASP A 75 -2.29 5.55 9.89
C ASP A 75 -3.56 4.70 10.08
N ASN A 76 -4.75 5.30 9.95
CA ASN A 76 -6.02 4.57 10.02
C ASN A 76 -6.11 3.45 8.97
N LEU A 77 -5.54 3.68 7.78
CA LEU A 77 -5.52 2.68 6.71
C LEU A 77 -4.54 1.55 7.01
N LYS A 78 -3.38 1.87 7.62
CA LYS A 78 -2.41 0.86 8.07
C LYS A 78 -3.00 -0.05 9.13
N GLU A 79 -3.69 0.53 10.11
CA GLU A 79 -4.36 -0.23 11.17
C GLU A 79 -5.43 -1.15 10.60
N GLU A 80 -6.22 -0.67 9.63
CA GLU A 80 -7.26 -1.47 9.00
C GLU A 80 -6.69 -2.64 8.19
N CYS A 81 -5.59 -2.43 7.45
CA CYS A 81 -4.86 -3.51 6.78
C CYS A 81 -4.33 -4.54 7.78
N ALA A 82 -3.71 -4.10 8.88
CA ALA A 82 -3.19 -5.00 9.91
C ALA A 82 -4.31 -5.79 10.60
N ARG A 83 -5.46 -5.15 10.86
CA ARG A 83 -6.65 -5.77 11.45
C ARG A 83 -7.23 -6.86 10.54
N PHE A 84 -7.26 -6.61 9.23
CA PHE A 84 -7.70 -7.61 8.26
C PHE A 84 -6.77 -8.83 8.24
N VAL A 85 -5.46 -8.62 8.14
CA VAL A 85 -4.47 -9.71 8.16
C VAL A 85 -4.54 -10.50 9.48
N LEU A 86 -4.79 -9.83 10.61
CA LEU A 86 -5.01 -10.49 11.88
C LEU A 86 -6.27 -11.38 11.88
N ALA A 87 -7.34 -10.92 11.24
CA ALA A 87 -8.61 -11.65 11.18
C ALA A 87 -8.54 -12.88 10.25
N ASP A 88 -7.71 -12.82 9.22
CA ASP A 88 -7.45 -13.94 8.30
C ASP A 88 -6.36 -14.91 8.81
N LEU A 89 -5.70 -14.58 9.92
CA LEU A 89 -4.59 -15.35 10.46
C LEU A 89 -4.97 -16.81 10.73
N ASN A 90 -4.25 -17.72 10.10
CA ASN A 90 -4.42 -19.16 10.18
C ASN A 90 -3.05 -19.87 10.13
N GLU A 91 -3.06 -21.16 10.38
CA GLU A 91 -1.83 -21.98 10.46
C GLU A 91 -1.09 -22.15 9.13
N HIS A 92 -1.70 -21.82 7.99
CA HIS A 92 -1.05 -21.86 6.68
C HIS A 92 -0.41 -20.51 6.31
N ASN A 93 -0.99 -19.38 6.73
CA ASN A 93 -0.48 -18.03 6.44
C ASN A 93 0.34 -17.42 7.60
N VAL A 94 0.47 -18.11 8.73
CA VAL A 94 1.14 -17.59 9.94
C VAL A 94 2.61 -17.24 9.69
N ILE A 95 3.31 -18.03 8.86
CA ILE A 95 4.73 -17.82 8.57
C ILE A 95 4.91 -16.52 7.79
N ASP A 96 4.15 -16.34 6.70
CA ASP A 96 4.17 -15.12 5.90
C ASP A 96 3.74 -13.91 6.73
N THR A 97 2.72 -14.08 7.59
CA THR A 97 2.23 -13.02 8.47
C THR A 97 3.28 -12.60 9.49
N LEU A 98 4.05 -13.54 10.06
CA LEU A 98 5.16 -13.23 10.96
C LEU A 98 6.25 -12.41 10.27
N ILE A 99 6.63 -12.80 9.05
CA ILE A 99 7.62 -12.08 8.25
C ILE A 99 7.10 -10.68 7.94
N TRP A 100 5.84 -10.57 7.52
CA TRP A 100 5.20 -9.30 7.19
C TRP A 100 5.09 -8.38 8.42
N ALA A 101 4.65 -8.90 9.57
CA ALA A 101 4.53 -8.14 10.80
C ALA A 101 5.91 -7.68 11.33
N SER A 102 6.92 -8.55 11.26
CA SER A 102 8.30 -8.19 11.64
C SER A 102 8.86 -7.10 10.74
N LYS A 103 8.66 -7.19 9.42
CA LYS A 103 9.15 -6.21 8.44
C LYS A 103 8.50 -4.84 8.62
N ASN A 104 7.21 -4.80 8.94
CA ASN A 104 6.43 -3.58 9.09
C ASN A 104 6.36 -3.06 10.53
N SER A 105 7.11 -3.66 11.46
CA SER A 105 7.13 -3.30 12.89
C SER A 105 5.75 -3.33 13.56
N LEU A 106 4.91 -4.30 13.19
CA LEU A 106 3.56 -4.49 13.73
C LEU A 106 3.58 -5.41 14.95
N ALA A 107 3.95 -4.86 16.11
CA ALA A 107 4.15 -5.64 17.35
C ALA A 107 2.92 -6.48 17.74
N ASN A 108 1.71 -5.90 17.75
CA ASN A 108 0.49 -6.61 18.14
C ASN A 108 0.19 -7.82 17.24
N LEU A 109 0.30 -7.64 15.92
CA LEU A 109 0.08 -8.72 14.95
C LEU A 109 1.15 -9.81 15.10
N PHE A 110 2.40 -9.39 15.31
CA PHE A 110 3.51 -10.30 15.51
C PHE A 110 3.32 -11.17 16.76
N ASP A 111 2.90 -10.56 17.89
CA ASP A 111 2.62 -11.29 19.12
C ASP A 111 1.44 -12.27 18.97
N CYS A 112 0.36 -11.86 18.29
CA CYS A 112 -0.77 -12.75 17.99
C CYS A 112 -0.34 -13.94 17.12
N ALA A 113 0.46 -13.70 16.08
CA ALA A 113 0.98 -14.75 15.21
C ALA A 113 1.92 -15.70 15.98
N LEU A 114 2.77 -15.17 16.86
CA LEU A 114 3.62 -15.97 17.74
C LEU A 114 2.81 -16.89 18.67
N HIS A 115 1.72 -16.38 19.25
CA HIS A 115 0.82 -17.19 20.07
C HIS A 115 0.21 -18.34 19.26
N LEU A 116 -0.22 -18.09 18.02
CA LEU A 116 -0.74 -19.12 17.13
C LEU A 116 0.34 -20.19 16.83
N VAL A 117 1.57 -19.77 16.52
CA VAL A 117 2.69 -20.70 16.32
C VAL A 117 2.97 -21.53 17.56
N SER A 118 2.91 -20.94 18.76
CA SER A 118 3.14 -21.69 20.00
C SER A 118 2.07 -22.76 20.27
N GLY A 119 0.82 -22.51 19.86
CA GLY A 119 -0.28 -23.48 19.97
C GLY A 119 -0.19 -24.60 18.94
N ASN A 120 0.20 -24.29 17.71
CA ASN A 120 0.20 -25.20 16.56
C ASN A 120 1.61 -25.53 16.05
N TYR A 121 2.62 -25.45 16.94
CA TYR A 121 4.03 -25.60 16.58
C TYR A 121 4.34 -26.85 15.73
N PRO A 122 3.80 -28.06 16.04
CA PRO A 122 4.09 -29.25 15.23
C PRO A 122 3.64 -29.13 13.76
N GLN A 123 2.52 -28.45 13.52
CA GLN A 123 1.98 -28.26 12.17
C GLN A 123 2.76 -27.18 11.42
N VAL A 124 3.04 -26.05 12.08
CA VAL A 124 3.78 -24.93 11.48
C VAL A 124 5.22 -25.32 11.15
N SER A 125 5.91 -26.04 12.05
CA SER A 125 7.29 -26.50 11.84
C SER A 125 7.45 -27.56 10.74
N SER A 126 6.36 -28.22 10.35
CA SER A 126 6.35 -29.19 9.25
C SER A 126 6.21 -28.53 7.87
N GLN A 127 5.88 -27.24 7.80
CA GLN A 127 5.69 -26.54 6.53
C GLN A 127 7.04 -26.25 5.85
N PRO A 128 7.08 -26.28 4.50
CA PRO A 128 8.31 -25.97 3.76
C PRO A 128 8.78 -24.52 4.01
N ASP A 129 7.83 -23.60 4.20
CA ASP A 129 8.10 -22.18 4.42
C ASP A 129 8.79 -21.93 5.78
N TRP A 130 8.71 -22.88 6.70
CA TRP A 130 9.42 -22.83 7.98
C TRP A 130 10.94 -22.81 7.79
N GLN A 131 11.44 -23.60 6.84
CA GLN A 131 12.87 -23.61 6.53
C GLN A 131 13.30 -22.27 5.91
N ASN A 132 12.46 -21.70 5.05
CA ASN A 132 12.70 -20.38 4.46
C ASN A 132 12.78 -19.29 5.53
N LEU A 133 11.91 -19.34 6.54
CA LEU A 133 11.94 -18.43 7.67
C LEU A 133 13.26 -18.54 8.46
N ILE A 134 13.78 -19.75 8.67
CA ILE A 134 15.05 -19.96 9.38
C ILE A 134 16.22 -19.36 8.59
N ASP A 135 16.25 -19.59 7.28
CA ASP A 135 17.36 -19.18 6.42
C ASP A 135 17.38 -17.66 6.19
N ASN A 136 16.21 -17.04 5.99
CA ASN A 136 16.11 -15.62 5.62
C ASN A 136 15.82 -14.69 6.82
N HIS A 137 15.25 -15.22 7.91
CA HIS A 137 14.80 -14.45 9.05
C HIS A 137 15.15 -15.10 10.41
N PRO A 138 16.45 -15.33 10.70
CA PRO A 138 16.89 -16.01 11.92
C PRO A 138 16.44 -15.31 13.21
N GLN A 139 16.24 -13.99 13.17
CA GLN A 139 15.71 -13.20 14.29
C GLN A 139 14.27 -13.58 14.68
N ILE A 140 13.43 -13.93 13.70
CA ILE A 140 12.05 -14.35 13.95
C ILE A 140 12.07 -15.73 14.60
N TYR A 141 12.88 -16.65 14.05
CA TYR A 141 13.08 -17.98 14.63
C TYR A 141 13.62 -17.91 16.06
N LEU A 142 14.61 -17.05 16.33
CA LEU A 142 15.13 -16.85 17.68
C LEU A 142 14.01 -16.43 18.65
N ARG A 143 13.11 -15.56 18.21
CA ARG A 143 12.00 -15.12 19.04
C ARG A 143 11.00 -16.24 19.31
N VAL A 144 10.67 -17.04 18.30
CA VAL A 144 9.81 -18.22 18.47
C VAL A 144 10.46 -19.23 19.43
N SER A 145 11.74 -19.57 19.24
CA SER A 145 12.44 -20.53 20.11
C SER A 145 12.55 -20.05 21.55
N GLN A 146 12.78 -18.76 21.80
CA GLN A 146 12.71 -18.16 23.13
C GLN A 146 11.32 -18.28 23.75
N LEU A 147 10.27 -18.02 22.96
CA LEU A 147 8.89 -18.17 23.42
C LEU A 147 8.60 -19.62 23.83
N MET A 148 9.00 -20.59 23.00
CA MET A 148 8.84 -22.01 23.28
C MET A 148 9.62 -22.47 24.52
N ALA A 149 10.84 -21.95 24.72
CA ALA A 149 11.66 -22.28 25.89
C ALA A 149 11.06 -21.75 27.21
N ASN A 150 10.33 -20.64 27.15
CA ASN A 150 9.71 -20.00 28.32
C ASN A 150 8.31 -20.55 28.63
N LEU A 151 7.79 -21.51 27.86
CA LEU A 151 6.48 -22.12 28.14
C LEU A 151 6.54 -22.96 29.44
N PRO A 152 5.57 -22.81 30.36
CA PRO A 152 5.58 -23.43 31.70
C PRO A 152 5.45 -24.97 31.71
N GLY A 153 5.42 -25.61 30.54
CA GLY A 153 5.48 -27.07 30.39
C GLY A 153 6.88 -27.66 30.52
N ASN A 154 7.95 -26.86 30.35
CA ASN A 154 9.33 -27.36 30.31
C ASN A 154 10.06 -27.31 31.67
N ALA A 155 9.41 -26.75 32.71
CA ALA A 155 10.00 -26.53 34.03
C ALA A 155 9.67 -27.62 35.08
N ARG A 156 9.07 -28.75 34.68
CA ARG A 156 8.66 -29.84 35.60
C ARG A 156 9.39 -31.17 35.34
N GLY A 157 10.71 -31.09 35.18
CA GLY A 157 11.58 -32.25 35.02
C GLY A 157 12.93 -32.08 35.71
N THR A 158 12.91 -31.92 37.04
CA THR A 158 14.05 -32.16 37.93
C THR A 158 13.59 -33.03 39.07
#